data_AF-A0A8S3J125-F1
#
_entry.id   AF-A0A8S3J125-F1
#
_cell.length_a   1.000
_cell.length_b   1.000
_cell.length_c   1.000
_cell.angle_alpha   90.00
_cell.angle_beta   90.00
_cell.angle_gamma   90.00
#
_symmetry.space_group_name_H-M   'P 1'
#
loop_
_entity.id
_entity.type
_entity.pdbx_description
1 polymer ?
#
loop_
_entity_poly.entity_id
_entity_poly.type
_entity_poly.pdbx_seq_one_letter_code
_entity_poly.pdbx_strand_id
1 'polypeptide(L)'
;SAKRKEDGVVVISKQKLISKASDFSVYELPFYDTKIPRGFYTIHLTLTARNEGKLIGLTDNMIDVKVTSESTIENVELTVSDRDNTAQAKTYKLSYPNGQTDKLELDYHQKLTIKFQIKDKQSDEFVRVQQAFLRFTNKKSNKEIIYLAEPSDGANSQYKVEMDLITNANDFRHQSDTYE
;
A
#
# COMPACT_ATOMS: atom_id res chain seq x y z
N SER A 1 -3.59 -15.24 23.31
CA SER A 1 -4.44 -14.95 22.13
C SER A 1 -3.96 -13.65 21.51
N ALA A 2 -4.26 -13.39 20.24
CA ALA A 2 -3.95 -12.11 19.59
C ALA A 2 -5.24 -11.47 19.09
N LYS A 3 -5.43 -10.19 19.40
CA LYS A 3 -6.59 -9.39 18.99
C LYS A 3 -6.14 -8.23 18.12
N ARG A 4 -6.85 -7.98 17.02
CA ARG A 4 -6.64 -6.79 16.20
C ARG A 4 -7.15 -5.57 16.96
N LYS A 5 -6.37 -4.49 16.99
CA LYS A 5 -6.70 -3.27 17.74
C LYS A 5 -7.84 -2.46 17.12
N GLU A 6 -8.02 -2.57 15.80
CA GLU A 6 -9.00 -1.78 15.05
C GLU A 6 -10.45 -2.18 15.38
N ASP A 7 -10.73 -3.48 15.45
CA ASP A 7 -12.09 -4.02 15.58
C ASP A 7 -12.22 -5.07 16.70
N GLY A 8 -11.14 -5.37 17.42
CA GLY A 8 -11.14 -6.35 18.50
C GLY A 8 -11.17 -7.82 18.05
N VAL A 9 -11.10 -8.09 16.74
CA VAL A 9 -11.19 -9.47 16.20
C VAL A 9 -10.02 -10.32 16.69
N VAL A 10 -10.33 -11.50 17.21
CA VAL A 10 -9.33 -12.47 17.66
C VAL A 10 -8.76 -13.20 16.43
N VAL A 11 -7.50 -12.92 16.08
CA VAL A 11 -6.80 -13.56 14.95
C VAL A 11 -6.03 -14.82 15.36
N ILE A 12 -5.66 -14.93 16.65
CA ILE A 12 -5.08 -16.14 17.23
C ILE A 12 -5.80 -16.46 18.53
N SER A 13 -6.36 -17.66 18.65
CA SER A 13 -7.05 -18.12 19.86
C SER A 13 -6.34 -19.32 20.48
N LYS A 14 -6.06 -19.24 21.78
CA LYS A 14 -5.50 -20.33 22.62
C LYS A 14 -4.28 -21.07 22.03
N GLN A 15 -3.47 -20.38 21.22
CA GLN A 15 -2.25 -20.94 20.66
C GLN A 15 -1.23 -21.24 21.76
N LYS A 16 -0.70 -22.47 21.75
CA LYS A 16 0.39 -22.86 22.65
C LYS A 16 1.71 -22.30 22.11
N LEU A 17 2.55 -21.84 23.03
CA LEU A 17 3.92 -21.46 22.72
C LEU A 17 4.78 -22.71 22.50
N ILE A 18 5.75 -22.61 21.61
CA ILE A 18 6.70 -23.67 21.27
C ILE A 18 8.00 -23.39 22.01
N SER A 19 8.50 -24.34 22.80
CA SER A 19 9.81 -24.19 23.43
C SER A 19 10.92 -24.29 22.39
N LYS A 20 11.89 -23.38 22.44
CA LYS A 20 13.04 -23.44 21.55
C LYS A 20 13.97 -24.59 21.95
N ALA A 21 14.33 -25.44 21.00
CA ALA A 21 15.16 -26.62 21.27
C ALA A 21 16.57 -26.28 21.83
N SER A 22 17.08 -25.10 21.49
CA SER A 22 18.40 -24.63 21.95
C SER A 22 18.39 -23.98 23.34
N ASP A 23 17.24 -23.52 23.82
CA ASP A 23 17.10 -22.80 25.09
C ASP A 23 15.70 -23.00 25.69
N PHE A 24 15.63 -23.75 26.79
CA PHE A 24 14.38 -24.09 27.46
C PHE A 24 13.70 -22.91 28.18
N SER A 25 14.37 -21.76 28.30
CA SER A 25 13.77 -20.53 28.83
C SER A 25 13.04 -19.72 27.75
N VAL A 26 13.26 -20.03 26.48
CA VAL A 26 12.69 -19.29 25.34
C VAL A 26 11.49 -20.04 24.77
N TYR A 27 10.39 -19.30 24.64
CA TYR A 27 9.14 -19.77 24.07
C TYR A 27 8.75 -18.89 22.89
N GLU A 28 8.44 -19.53 21.76
CA GLU A 28 8.12 -18.87 20.51
C GLU A 28 6.62 -19.01 20.22
N LEU A 29 6.00 -17.90 19.81
CA LEU A 29 4.65 -17.89 19.24
C LEU A 29 4.82 -17.92 17.72
N PRO A 30 4.35 -18.96 17.01
CA PRO A 30 4.38 -19.01 15.55
C PRO A 30 3.35 -18.04 14.96
N PHE A 31 3.64 -16.74 15.06
CA PHE A 31 2.70 -15.67 14.75
C PHE A 31 2.43 -15.56 13.23
N TYR A 32 3.40 -15.98 12.40
CA TYR A 32 3.34 -15.87 10.94
C TYR A 32 2.79 -17.12 10.25
N ASP A 33 2.62 -18.23 10.96
CA ASP A 33 2.06 -19.47 10.38
C ASP A 33 0.58 -19.29 10.01
N THR A 34 -0.11 -18.44 10.75
CA THR A 34 -1.40 -17.88 10.38
C THR A 34 -1.12 -16.65 9.52
N LYS A 35 -1.60 -16.61 8.26
CA LYS A 35 -1.51 -15.43 7.39
C LYS A 35 -2.33 -14.27 7.99
N ILE A 36 -1.77 -13.59 8.98
CA ILE A 36 -2.41 -12.47 9.67
C ILE A 36 -2.29 -11.23 8.79
N PRO A 37 -3.38 -10.51 8.51
CA PRO A 37 -3.33 -9.27 7.76
C PRO A 37 -2.42 -8.23 8.41
N ARG A 38 -1.99 -7.22 7.64
CA ARG A 38 -1.31 -6.05 8.22
C ARG A 38 -2.21 -5.37 9.25
N GLY A 39 -1.59 -4.78 10.25
CA GLY A 39 -2.33 -4.04 11.28
C GLY A 39 -1.63 -4.01 12.62
N PHE A 40 -2.35 -3.47 13.60
CA PHE A 40 -1.89 -3.42 14.98
C PHE A 40 -2.64 -4.46 15.79
N TYR A 41 -1.91 -5.21 16.60
CA TYR A 41 -2.42 -6.31 17.39
C TYR A 41 -1.96 -6.20 18.84
N THR A 42 -2.78 -6.69 19.76
CA THR A 42 -2.41 -6.91 21.15
C THR A 42 -2.46 -8.41 21.42
N ILE A 43 -1.33 -8.94 21.87
CA ILE A 43 -1.17 -10.33 22.29
C ILE A 43 -1.40 -10.38 23.80
N HIS A 44 -2.39 -11.15 24.21
CA HIS A 44 -2.59 -11.52 25.61
C HIS A 44 -1.89 -12.84 25.90
N LEU A 45 -0.91 -12.79 26.78
CA LEU A 45 -0.16 -13.94 27.25
C LEU A 45 -0.59 -14.30 28.67
N THR A 46 -0.95 -15.58 28.83
CA THR A 46 -1.27 -16.18 30.12
C THR A 46 -0.30 -17.34 30.35
N LEU A 47 0.36 -17.32 31.49
CA LEU A 47 1.26 -18.36 31.95
C LEU A 47 0.59 -19.13 33.10
N THR A 48 0.83 -20.44 33.16
CA THR A 48 0.38 -21.28 34.27
C THR A 48 1.60 -21.89 34.92
N ALA A 49 1.80 -21.62 36.22
CA ALA A 49 2.89 -22.20 36.98
C ALA A 49 2.66 -23.70 37.20
N ARG A 50 3.72 -24.50 37.06
CA ARG A 50 3.67 -25.95 37.30
C ARG A 50 3.68 -26.30 38.80
N ASN A 51 4.24 -25.43 39.63
CA ASN A 51 4.31 -25.60 41.08
C ASN A 51 3.53 -24.47 41.76
N GLU A 52 2.85 -24.76 42.87
CA GLU A 52 1.98 -23.85 43.64
C GLU A 52 2.74 -22.75 44.42
N GLY A 53 3.83 -22.23 43.86
CA GLY A 53 4.47 -21.02 44.36
C GLY A 53 3.64 -19.80 43.97
N LYS A 54 3.50 -18.82 44.87
CA LYS A 54 2.88 -17.51 44.59
C LYS A 54 3.74 -16.72 43.59
N LEU A 55 3.63 -17.06 42.31
CA LEU A 55 4.14 -16.25 41.22
C LEU A 55 3.06 -15.23 40.86
N ILE A 56 3.42 -13.94 40.94
CA ILE A 56 2.56 -12.81 40.54
C ILE A 56 2.87 -12.43 39.09
N GLY A 57 1.88 -11.86 38.38
CA GLY A 57 2.07 -11.41 36.99
C GLY A 57 2.02 -12.53 35.94
N LEU A 58 1.46 -13.69 36.25
CA LEU A 58 1.30 -14.78 35.29
C LEU A 58 0.14 -14.55 34.31
N THR A 59 -0.84 -13.76 34.72
CA THR A 59 -2.06 -13.48 33.95
C THR A 59 -2.04 -12.03 33.48
N ASP A 60 -2.65 -11.78 32.32
CA ASP A 60 -2.89 -10.44 31.77
C ASP A 60 -1.64 -9.69 31.25
N ASN A 61 -0.65 -10.43 30.77
CA ASN A 61 0.49 -9.81 30.08
C ASN A 61 0.07 -9.40 28.66
N MET A 62 0.23 -8.12 28.32
CA MET A 62 -0.12 -7.57 27.02
C MET A 62 1.14 -7.16 26.25
N ILE A 63 1.24 -7.61 25.00
CA ILE A 63 2.33 -7.24 24.08
C ILE A 63 1.71 -6.65 22.83
N ASP A 64 2.11 -5.42 22.50
CA ASP A 64 1.66 -4.76 21.28
C ASP A 64 2.58 -5.10 20.11
N VAL A 65 1.99 -5.52 19.00
CA VAL A 65 2.70 -5.94 17.80
C VAL A 65 2.13 -5.21 16.59
N LYS A 66 3.01 -4.76 15.70
CA LYS A 66 2.65 -4.21 14.40
C LYS A 66 3.04 -5.20 13.31
N VAL A 67 2.06 -5.66 12.55
CA VAL A 67 2.28 -6.47 11.34
C VAL A 67 2.36 -5.51 10.16
N THR A 68 3.50 -5.50 9.50
CA THR A 68 3.73 -4.78 8.25
C THR A 68 3.71 -5.75 7.08
N SER A 69 3.20 -5.30 5.94
CA SER A 69 3.22 -6.04 4.69
C SER A 69 3.89 -5.20 3.60
N GLU A 70 4.35 -5.89 2.56
CA GLU A 70 4.84 -5.24 1.35
C GLU A 70 3.66 -4.99 0.40
N SER A 71 3.63 -3.81 -0.23
CA SER A 71 2.62 -3.46 -1.24
C SER A 71 3.21 -3.51 -2.64
N THR A 72 2.35 -3.80 -3.62
CA THR A 72 2.65 -3.72 -5.05
C THR A 72 1.60 -2.85 -5.75
N ILE A 73 1.92 -2.38 -6.96
CA ILE A 73 0.99 -1.63 -7.80
C ILE A 73 0.48 -2.56 -8.90
N GLU A 74 -0.84 -2.59 -9.10
CA GLU A 74 -1.51 -3.35 -10.16
C GLU A 74 -2.46 -2.47 -10.97
N ASN A 75 -2.90 -2.99 -12.11
CA ASN A 75 -3.90 -2.36 -12.99
C ASN A 75 -3.52 -0.92 -13.36
N VAL A 76 -2.23 -0.71 -13.67
CA VAL A 76 -1.73 0.59 -14.10
C VAL A 76 -2.16 0.83 -15.54
N GLU A 77 -2.97 1.85 -15.74
CA GLU A 77 -3.45 2.28 -17.05
C GLU A 77 -3.12 3.76 -17.25
N LEU A 78 -2.39 4.05 -18.33
CA LEU A 78 -2.14 5.40 -18.79
C LEU A 78 -3.00 5.62 -20.03
N THR A 79 -3.86 6.63 -20.00
CA THR A 79 -4.74 6.99 -21.10
C THR A 79 -4.44 8.40 -21.58
N VAL A 80 -4.21 8.54 -22.88
CA VAL A 80 -4.10 9.81 -23.58
C VAL A 80 -5.37 10.00 -24.40
N SER A 81 -6.13 11.05 -24.14
CA SER A 81 -7.38 11.36 -24.84
C SER A 81 -7.38 12.80 -25.33
N ASP A 82 -8.10 13.07 -26.42
CA ASP A 82 -8.37 14.45 -26.81
C ASP A 82 -9.28 15.12 -25.78
N ARG A 83 -9.04 16.40 -25.50
CA ARG A 83 -9.85 17.22 -24.60
C ARG A 83 -11.31 17.31 -25.07
N ASP A 84 -11.55 17.34 -26.38
CA ASP A 84 -12.91 17.40 -26.93
C ASP A 84 -13.53 16.02 -27.19
N ASN A 85 -12.81 14.94 -26.86
CA ASN A 85 -13.19 13.54 -27.10
C ASN A 85 -13.54 13.22 -28.57
N THR A 86 -13.04 14.00 -29.53
CA THR A 86 -13.29 13.74 -30.96
C THR A 86 -12.49 12.56 -31.49
N ALA A 87 -11.30 12.32 -30.94
CA ALA A 87 -10.44 11.20 -31.28
C ALA A 87 -10.55 10.04 -30.27
N GLN A 88 -10.33 8.81 -30.76
CA GLN A 88 -10.26 7.64 -29.90
C GLN A 88 -9.07 7.74 -28.94
N ALA A 89 -9.32 7.56 -27.64
CA ALA A 89 -8.29 7.58 -26.63
C ALA A 89 -7.29 6.41 -26.79
N LYS A 90 -6.01 6.68 -26.56
CA LYS A 90 -4.94 5.68 -26.54
C LYS A 90 -4.68 5.24 -25.11
N THR A 91 -4.84 3.96 -24.82
CA THR A 91 -4.61 3.39 -23.48
C THR A 91 -3.41 2.44 -23.50
N TYR A 92 -2.50 2.65 -22.56
CA TYR A 92 -1.29 1.89 -22.33
C TYR A 92 -1.39 1.19 -20.98
N LYS A 93 -1.28 -0.14 -20.98
CA LYS A 93 -1.27 -0.94 -19.75
C LYS A 93 0.17 -1.16 -19.31
N LEU A 94 0.48 -0.84 -18.06
CA LEU A 94 1.81 -0.97 -17.49
C LEU A 94 1.82 -2.06 -16.42
N SER A 95 2.98 -2.68 -16.21
CA SER A 95 3.15 -3.77 -15.25
C SER A 95 4.37 -3.50 -14.38
N TYR A 96 4.13 -3.18 -13.11
CA TYR A 96 5.20 -2.99 -12.13
C TYR A 96 6.09 -4.25 -12.03
N PRO A 97 7.43 -4.11 -11.92
CA PRO A 97 8.20 -2.87 -11.76
C PRO A 97 8.58 -2.19 -13.08
N ASN A 98 8.10 -2.68 -14.22
CA ASN A 98 8.45 -2.13 -15.53
C ASN A 98 7.58 -0.89 -15.84
N GLY A 99 8.24 0.15 -16.37
CA GLY A 99 7.57 1.33 -16.91
C GLY A 99 7.28 1.19 -18.40
N GLN A 100 6.67 2.23 -18.96
CA GLN A 100 6.56 2.37 -20.42
C GLN A 100 7.94 2.71 -21.00
N THR A 101 8.39 1.95 -22.00
CA THR A 101 9.69 2.21 -22.65
C THR A 101 9.61 3.29 -23.72
N ASP A 102 8.45 3.41 -24.36
CA ASP A 102 8.25 4.37 -25.44
C ASP A 102 7.91 5.76 -24.90
N LYS A 103 8.50 6.79 -25.49
CA LYS A 103 8.14 8.17 -25.18
C LYS A 103 6.71 8.44 -25.61
N LEU A 104 5.92 9.00 -24.70
CA LEU A 104 4.59 9.48 -24.98
C LEU A 104 4.67 10.96 -25.32
N GLU A 105 4.25 11.31 -26.54
CA GLU A 105 4.10 12.70 -26.95
C GLU A 105 2.72 13.18 -26.53
N LEU A 106 2.69 14.24 -25.74
CA LEU A 106 1.48 14.89 -25.28
C LEU A 106 1.48 16.34 -25.77
N ASP A 107 0.38 16.75 -26.41
CA ASP A 107 0.17 18.12 -26.86
C ASP A 107 -0.89 18.84 -26.02
N TYR A 108 -1.08 20.13 -26.28
CA TYR A 108 -2.01 20.98 -25.55
C TYR A 108 -3.49 20.62 -25.79
N HIS A 109 -3.83 19.91 -26.87
CA HIS A 109 -5.19 19.42 -27.11
C HIS A 109 -5.47 18.09 -26.38
N GLN A 110 -4.47 17.51 -25.71
CA GLN A 110 -4.59 16.21 -25.06
C GLN A 110 -4.68 16.31 -23.54
N LYS A 111 -5.34 15.30 -22.98
CA LYS A 111 -5.45 15.02 -21.56
C LYS A 111 -4.75 13.71 -21.25
N LEU A 112 -3.98 13.70 -20.16
CA LEU A 112 -3.37 12.51 -19.59
C LEU A 112 -4.18 12.04 -18.38
N THR A 113 -4.60 10.78 -18.38
CA THR A 113 -5.25 10.14 -17.24
C THR A 113 -4.44 8.93 -16.83
N ILE A 114 -4.05 8.84 -15.56
CA ILE A 114 -3.38 7.66 -15.01
C ILE A 114 -4.27 7.03 -13.95
N LYS A 115 -4.48 5.72 -14.06
CA LYS A 115 -5.19 4.91 -13.08
C LYS A 115 -4.29 3.80 -12.57
N PHE A 116 -4.40 3.48 -11.29
CA PHE A 116 -3.69 2.34 -10.71
C PHE A 116 -4.38 1.87 -9.42
N GLN A 117 -4.04 0.67 -8.97
CA GLN A 117 -4.48 0.13 -7.69
C GLN A 117 -3.26 -0.34 -6.89
N ILE A 118 -3.38 -0.30 -5.56
CA ILE A 118 -2.34 -0.77 -4.66
C ILE A 118 -2.83 -2.05 -4.00
N LYS A 119 -1.98 -3.07 -3.95
CA LYS A 119 -2.32 -4.41 -3.47
C LYS A 119 -1.32 -4.88 -2.43
N ASP A 120 -1.80 -5.57 -1.41
CA ASP A 120 -0.97 -6.23 -0.41
C ASP A 120 -0.41 -7.54 -0.97
N LYS A 121 0.92 -7.71 -0.98
CA LYS A 121 1.53 -8.93 -1.54
C LYS A 121 1.23 -10.19 -0.72
N GLN A 122 0.90 -10.05 0.57
CA GLN A 122 0.71 -11.17 1.48
C GLN A 122 -0.74 -11.65 1.50
N SER A 123 -1.71 -10.72 1.56
CA SER A 123 -3.14 -11.06 1.57
C SER A 123 -3.78 -11.10 0.18
N ASP A 124 -3.11 -10.56 -0.85
CA ASP A 124 -3.65 -10.37 -2.20
C ASP A 124 -4.87 -9.43 -2.25
N GLU A 125 -5.09 -8.64 -1.19
CA GLU A 125 -6.20 -7.70 -1.10
C GLU A 125 -5.77 -6.29 -1.54
N PHE A 126 -6.71 -5.55 -2.14
CA PHE A 126 -6.49 -4.13 -2.46
C PHE A 126 -6.42 -3.28 -1.19
N VAL A 127 -5.59 -2.25 -1.25
CA VAL A 127 -5.21 -1.42 -0.11
C VAL A 127 -5.43 0.04 -0.43
N ARG A 128 -6.16 0.70 0.45
CA ARG A 128 -6.19 2.15 0.51
C ARG A 128 -5.00 2.66 1.32
N VAL A 129 -4.11 3.39 0.65
CA VAL A 129 -3.05 4.17 1.31
C VAL A 129 -3.58 5.53 1.73
N GLN A 130 -2.90 6.15 2.71
CA GLN A 130 -3.25 7.49 3.20
C GLN A 130 -3.15 8.53 2.09
N GLN A 131 -2.07 8.49 1.31
CA GLN A 131 -1.81 9.39 0.18
C GLN A 131 -1.01 8.65 -0.90
N ALA A 132 -1.30 8.98 -2.16
CA ALA A 132 -0.53 8.54 -3.31
C ALA A 132 -0.31 9.74 -4.23
N PHE A 133 0.87 9.82 -4.83
CA PHE A 133 1.27 10.96 -5.65
C PHE A 133 1.82 10.49 -6.99
N LEU A 134 1.54 11.24 -8.03
CA LEU A 134 2.21 11.14 -9.33
C LEU A 134 3.19 12.29 -9.46
N ARG A 135 4.46 11.97 -9.71
CA ARG A 135 5.54 12.94 -9.85
C ARG A 135 6.02 12.97 -11.29
N PHE A 136 6.12 14.16 -11.86
CA PHE A 136 6.79 14.43 -13.12
C PHE A 136 8.08 15.18 -12.85
N THR A 137 9.19 14.66 -13.34
CA THR A 137 10.52 15.25 -13.18
C THR A 137 11.01 15.73 -14.53
N ASN A 138 11.23 17.04 -14.67
CA ASN A 138 11.79 17.60 -15.90
C ASN A 138 13.26 17.16 -16.06
N LYS A 139 13.59 16.44 -17.13
CA LYS A 139 14.94 15.87 -17.32
C LYS A 139 16.06 16.89 -17.45
N LYS A 140 15.75 18.12 -17.87
CA LYS A 140 16.73 19.18 -18.11
C LYS A 140 17.01 20.02 -16.87
N SER A 141 15.96 20.33 -16.10
CA SER A 141 16.01 21.28 -14.98
C SER A 141 15.87 20.62 -13.60
N ASN A 142 15.58 19.31 -13.54
CA ASN A 142 15.29 18.55 -12.32
C ASN A 142 14.15 19.13 -11.47
N LYS A 143 13.26 19.92 -12.08
CA LYS A 143 12.07 20.43 -11.41
C LYS A 143 11.02 19.34 -11.35
N GLU A 144 10.35 19.25 -10.21
CA GLU A 144 9.30 18.28 -9.95
C GLU A 144 7.93 18.96 -9.96
N ILE A 145 6.95 18.25 -10.53
CA ILE A 145 5.53 18.60 -10.48
C ILE A 145 4.82 17.39 -9.88
N ILE A 146 4.02 17.61 -8.84
CA ILE A 146 3.42 16.54 -8.04
C ILE A 146 1.90 16.69 -8.07
N TYR A 147 1.22 15.64 -8.48
CA TYR A 147 -0.23 15.53 -8.45
C TYR A 147 -0.66 14.53 -7.38
N LEU A 148 -1.69 14.88 -6.62
CA LEU A 148 -2.33 13.96 -5.68
C LEU A 148 -3.21 12.98 -6.47
N ALA A 149 -3.07 11.68 -6.22
CA ALA A 149 -3.94 10.67 -6.81
C ALA A 149 -5.19 10.48 -5.96
N GLU A 150 -6.34 10.70 -6.57
CA GLU A 150 -7.65 10.64 -5.92
C GLU A 150 -8.13 9.17 -5.89
N PRO A 151 -8.37 8.57 -4.71
CA PRO A 151 -8.92 7.23 -4.63
C PRO A 151 -10.43 7.23 -4.95
N SER A 152 -10.89 6.26 -5.73
CA SER A 152 -12.32 5.98 -5.86
C SER A 152 -12.92 5.52 -4.53
N ASP A 153 -14.22 5.74 -4.35
CA ASP A 153 -14.96 5.24 -3.20
C ASP A 153 -14.97 3.69 -3.17
N GLY A 154 -14.90 3.13 -1.96
CA GLY A 154 -14.94 1.68 -1.73
C GLY A 154 -13.59 1.06 -1.29
N ALA A 155 -13.62 -0.25 -1.01
CA ALA A 155 -12.47 -1.00 -0.50
C ALA A 155 -11.39 -1.29 -1.56
N ASN A 156 -11.78 -1.33 -2.85
CA ASN A 156 -10.88 -1.57 -3.99
C ASN A 156 -10.50 -0.26 -4.70
N SER A 157 -10.19 0.78 -3.92
CA SER A 157 -9.95 2.14 -4.42
C SER A 157 -8.99 2.14 -5.61
N GLN A 158 -9.51 2.51 -6.78
CA GLN A 158 -8.70 2.84 -7.94
C GLN A 158 -8.25 4.29 -7.79
N TYR A 159 -6.94 4.49 -7.75
CA TYR A 159 -6.35 5.82 -7.73
C TYR A 159 -6.38 6.39 -9.13
N LYS A 160 -6.75 7.66 -9.25
CA LYS A 160 -6.83 8.38 -10.51
C LYS A 160 -6.10 9.71 -10.41
N VAL A 161 -5.29 10.02 -11.41
CA VAL A 161 -4.76 11.35 -11.67
C VAL A 161 -5.20 11.76 -13.06
N GLU A 162 -5.77 12.95 -13.18
CA GLU A 162 -6.13 13.55 -14.45
C GLU A 162 -5.38 14.87 -14.61
N MET A 163 -4.73 15.03 -15.75
CA MET A 163 -3.97 16.23 -16.10
C MET A 163 -4.41 16.71 -17.47
N ASP A 164 -4.82 17.98 -17.54
CA ASP A 164 -5.13 18.69 -18.77
C ASP A 164 -4.00 19.69 -19.02
N LEU A 165 -3.24 19.51 -20.11
CA LEU A 165 -2.03 20.31 -20.35
C LEU A 165 -2.30 21.80 -20.60
N ILE A 166 -3.51 22.19 -21.01
CA ILE A 166 -3.89 23.61 -21.09
C ILE A 166 -4.17 24.14 -19.69
N THR A 167 -5.02 23.44 -18.95
CA THR A 167 -5.49 23.90 -17.64
C THR A 167 -4.35 23.88 -16.60
N ASN A 168 -3.45 22.91 -16.72
CA ASN A 168 -2.28 22.74 -15.87
C ASN A 168 -1.01 23.39 -16.45
N ALA A 169 -1.08 24.15 -17.55
CA ALA A 169 0.10 24.72 -18.21
C ALA A 169 1.00 25.55 -17.27
N ASN A 170 0.39 26.23 -16.29
CA ASN A 170 1.12 27.01 -15.28
C ASN A 170 1.96 26.13 -14.34
N ASP A 171 1.52 24.90 -14.03
CA ASP A 171 2.27 23.94 -13.22
C ASP A 171 3.60 23.59 -13.90
N PHE A 172 3.57 23.53 -15.24
CA PHE A 172 4.73 23.33 -16.12
C PHE A 172 5.46 24.64 -16.47
N ARG A 173 5.05 25.78 -15.90
CA ARG A 173 5.54 27.13 -16.24
C ARG A 173 5.52 27.43 -17.75
N HIS A 174 4.56 26.86 -18.45
CA HIS A 174 4.45 26.91 -19.91
C HIS A 174 5.70 26.38 -20.64
N GLN A 175 6.47 25.48 -20.02
CA GLN A 175 7.67 24.88 -20.61
C GLN A 175 7.37 23.52 -21.25
N SER A 176 7.56 23.44 -22.56
CA SER A 176 7.58 22.17 -23.30
C SER A 176 8.96 21.51 -23.15
N ASP A 177 9.00 20.32 -22.56
CA ASP A 177 10.23 19.54 -22.37
C ASP A 177 9.89 18.05 -22.14
N THR A 178 10.92 17.22 -21.95
CA THR A 178 10.76 15.81 -21.57
C THR A 178 10.68 15.66 -20.05
N TYR A 179 9.68 14.88 -19.60
CA TYR A 179 9.45 14.55 -18.20
C TYR A 179 9.53 13.03 -17.97
N GLU A 180 9.87 12.61 -16.76
CA GLU A 180 9.81 11.22 -16.27
C GLU A 180 9.03 11.08 -14.97
#